data_AF-A0A2X0R6C2-F1
#
_entry.id   AF-A0A2X0R6C2-F1
#
_cell.length_a   1.000
_cell.length_b   1.000
_cell.length_c   1.000
_cell.angle_alpha   90.00
_cell.angle_beta   90.00
_cell.angle_gamma   90.00
#
_symmetry.space_group_name_H-M   'P 1'
#
loop_
_entity.id
_entity.type
_entity.pdbx_description
1 polymer ?
#
loop_
_entity_poly.entity_id
_entity_poly.type
_entity_poly.pdbx_seq_one_letter_code
_entity_poly.pdbx_strand_id
1 'polypeptide(L)'
;MGKGSERIGLVASSNAIRLKPEGIFVKGEIDPIYWFLKDKNDIRSSHYLEDVATEFDVQGLEIDWVGVCWDANFRFENGEWITYNFSGSKWQSVRDLERQKYIANSYRVLLTRGRQGVVIFVPEGDDADLTRPSSFYDGIYEFLKSCGIEEI
;
A
#
# COMPACT_ATOMS: atom_id res chain seq x y z
N MET A 1 -7.08 14.36 -26.35
CA MET A 1 -8.28 13.75 -25.73
C MET A 1 -8.10 12.25 -25.76
N GLY A 2 -7.92 11.63 -24.59
CA GLY A 2 -7.73 10.19 -24.44
C GLY A 2 -8.03 9.75 -23.01
N LYS A 3 -9.21 10.08 -22.48
CA LYS A 3 -9.66 9.70 -21.12
C LYS A 3 -9.83 8.18 -20.91
N GLY A 4 -9.52 7.36 -21.92
CA GLY A 4 -9.65 5.89 -21.88
C GLY A 4 -8.31 5.14 -21.85
N SER A 5 -7.17 5.83 -21.75
CA SER A 5 -5.83 5.24 -21.75
C SER A 5 -5.06 5.41 -20.45
N GLU A 6 -5.66 6.04 -19.42
CA GLU A 6 -4.97 6.27 -18.15
C GLU A 6 -4.84 4.94 -17.40
N ARG A 7 -3.61 4.51 -17.17
CA ARG A 7 -3.33 3.26 -16.47
C ARG A 7 -3.51 3.45 -14.97
N ILE A 8 -4.35 2.61 -14.40
CA ILE A 8 -4.58 2.53 -12.97
C ILE A 8 -4.00 1.22 -12.43
N GLY A 9 -3.73 1.16 -11.13
CA GLY A 9 -3.22 -0.03 -10.46
C GLY A 9 -3.15 0.13 -8.94
N LEU A 10 -3.24 -0.98 -8.23
CA LEU A 10 -3.05 -1.02 -6.77
C LEU A 10 -1.62 -1.43 -6.43
N VAL A 11 -1.06 -0.79 -5.41
CA VAL A 11 0.26 -1.14 -4.87
C VAL A 11 0.23 -1.15 -3.35
N ALA A 12 1.05 -2.01 -2.74
CA ALA A 12 1.15 -2.11 -1.29
C ALA A 12 2.56 -2.54 -0.89
N SER A 13 2.91 -2.41 0.39
CA SER A 13 4.18 -2.97 0.86
C SER A 13 4.13 -4.51 0.84
N SER A 14 5.23 -5.16 0.46
CA SER A 14 5.40 -6.61 0.57
C SER A 14 5.18 -7.18 1.99
N ASN A 15 5.27 -6.32 3.02
CA ASN A 15 5.01 -6.64 4.42
C ASN A 15 3.62 -6.25 4.92
N ALA A 16 2.75 -5.70 4.05
CA ALA A 16 1.40 -5.21 4.37
C ALA A 16 0.36 -6.35 4.45
N ILE A 17 0.62 -7.35 5.29
CA ILE A 17 -0.15 -8.60 5.31
C ILE A 17 -1.50 -8.50 6.02
N ARG A 18 -1.75 -7.41 6.77
CA ARG A 18 -3.03 -7.17 7.45
C ARG A 18 -4.01 -6.38 6.60
N LEU A 19 -3.70 -6.18 5.32
CA LEU A 19 -4.68 -5.79 4.29
C LEU A 19 -5.57 -6.97 3.82
N LYS A 20 -5.24 -8.21 4.18
CA LYS A 20 -6.02 -9.40 3.78
C LYS A 20 -7.52 -9.36 4.16
N PRO A 21 -7.93 -8.86 5.34
CA PRO A 21 -9.34 -8.68 5.68
C PRO A 21 -10.09 -7.76 4.71
N GLU A 22 -9.38 -6.80 4.10
CA GLU A 22 -9.91 -5.88 3.08
C GLU A 22 -9.88 -6.49 1.67
N GLY A 23 -9.58 -7.79 1.54
CA GLY A 23 -9.49 -8.49 0.26
C GLY A 23 -8.21 -8.22 -0.54
N ILE A 24 -7.22 -7.55 0.04
CA ILE A 24 -5.96 -7.20 -0.65
C ILE A 24 -4.86 -8.20 -0.26
N PHE A 25 -4.36 -8.96 -1.23
CA PHE A 25 -3.42 -10.07 -1.00
C PHE A 25 -2.01 -9.76 -1.51
N VAL A 26 -1.17 -9.14 -0.67
CA VAL A 26 0.20 -8.70 -1.03
C VAL A 26 1.23 -9.80 -1.28
N LYS A 27 0.87 -11.07 -1.08
CA LYS A 27 1.73 -12.24 -1.35
C LYS A 27 1.24 -13.07 -2.54
N GLY A 28 0.30 -12.55 -3.32
CA GLY A 28 -0.01 -13.14 -4.62
C GLY A 28 1.20 -12.99 -5.54
N GLU A 29 1.56 -14.05 -6.26
CA GLU A 29 2.54 -13.91 -7.34
C GLU A 29 1.88 -13.15 -8.48
N ILE A 30 2.40 -11.97 -8.78
CA ILE A 30 2.03 -11.22 -9.99
C ILE A 30 3.15 -11.37 -11.02
N ASP A 31 2.77 -11.34 -12.30
CA ASP A 31 3.72 -11.17 -13.39
C ASP A 31 3.73 -9.69 -13.78
N PRO A 32 4.80 -8.93 -13.47
CA PRO A 32 4.84 -7.49 -13.74
C PRO A 32 4.67 -7.15 -15.23
N ILE A 33 5.04 -8.06 -16.14
CA ILE A 33 4.86 -7.86 -17.57
C ILE A 33 3.36 -7.88 -17.91
N TYR A 34 2.62 -8.85 -17.38
CA TYR A 34 1.17 -8.89 -17.59
C TYR A 34 0.46 -7.74 -16.90
N TRP A 35 0.82 -7.48 -15.64
CA TRP A 35 0.25 -6.40 -14.85
C TRP A 35 0.42 -5.04 -15.52
N PHE A 36 1.60 -4.76 -16.07
CA PHE A 36 1.92 -3.45 -16.65
C PHE A 36 1.53 -3.30 -18.13
N LEU A 37 1.61 -4.35 -18.94
CA LEU A 37 1.46 -4.21 -20.40
C LEU A 37 0.07 -4.62 -20.93
N LYS A 38 -0.68 -5.45 -20.19
CA LYS A 38 -1.98 -5.92 -20.70
C LYS A 38 -3.03 -4.82 -20.69
N ASP A 39 -3.97 -4.92 -21.61
CA ASP A 39 -5.10 -4.01 -21.69
C ASP A 39 -6.13 -4.28 -20.59
N LYS A 40 -7.13 -3.41 -20.51
CA LYS A 40 -8.16 -3.42 -19.46
C LYS A 40 -9.10 -4.63 -19.45
N ASN A 41 -9.07 -5.49 -20.47
CA ASN A 41 -9.91 -6.68 -20.54
C ASN A 41 -9.16 -7.96 -20.12
N ASP A 42 -7.86 -7.87 -19.78
CA ASP A 42 -7.10 -8.97 -19.20
C ASP A 42 -7.16 -8.86 -17.67
N ILE A 43 -7.63 -9.90 -17.01
CA ILE A 43 -7.78 -9.94 -15.54
C ILE A 43 -6.46 -9.72 -14.79
N ARG A 44 -5.33 -10.06 -15.43
CA ARG A 44 -3.99 -9.88 -14.85
C ARG A 44 -3.49 -8.45 -14.99
N SER A 45 -4.21 -7.59 -15.71
CA SER A 45 -3.82 -6.20 -15.93
C SER A 45 -4.04 -5.37 -14.67
N SER A 46 -3.16 -4.39 -14.44
CA SER A 46 -3.31 -3.41 -13.37
C SER A 46 -4.67 -2.70 -13.39
N HIS A 47 -5.28 -2.57 -14.58
CA HIS A 47 -6.62 -1.97 -14.77
C HIS A 47 -7.74 -2.72 -14.04
N TYR A 48 -7.58 -4.02 -13.80
CA TYR A 48 -8.61 -4.85 -13.19
C TYR A 48 -8.65 -4.71 -11.65
N LEU A 49 -7.58 -4.18 -11.06
CA LEU A 49 -7.44 -3.92 -9.61
C LEU A 49 -7.61 -5.17 -8.70
N GLU A 50 -7.51 -6.38 -9.27
CA GLU A 50 -7.54 -7.63 -8.50
C GLU A 50 -6.17 -7.98 -7.90
N ASP A 51 -5.11 -7.71 -8.66
CA ASP A 51 -3.73 -7.95 -8.26
C ASP A 51 -3.07 -6.67 -7.75
N VAL A 52 -2.49 -6.75 -6.55
CA VAL A 52 -1.72 -5.67 -5.92
C VAL A 52 -0.22 -5.89 -6.15
N ALA A 53 0.46 -4.87 -6.69
CA ALA A 53 1.89 -4.93 -6.93
C ALA A 53 2.68 -4.44 -5.69
N THR A 54 3.80 -5.09 -5.39
CA THR A 54 4.68 -4.68 -4.29
C THR A 54 5.71 -3.67 -4.73
N GLU A 55 6.44 -3.05 -3.79
CA GLU A 55 7.54 -2.14 -4.07
C GLU A 55 8.62 -2.74 -4.99
N PHE A 56 8.74 -4.07 -5.04
CA PHE A 56 9.66 -4.78 -5.91
C PHE A 56 9.16 -4.87 -7.34
N ASP A 57 7.86 -5.15 -7.52
CA ASP A 57 7.25 -5.35 -8.83
C ASP A 57 7.19 -4.06 -9.65
N VAL A 58 7.02 -2.93 -8.97
CA VAL A 58 6.88 -1.60 -9.58
C VAL A 58 8.18 -0.79 -9.58
N GLN A 59 9.31 -1.40 -9.23
CA GLN A 59 10.59 -0.69 -9.17
C GLN A 59 10.99 -0.19 -10.57
N GLY A 60 11.01 1.13 -10.75
CA GLY A 60 11.31 1.77 -12.04
C GLY A 60 10.14 1.79 -13.02
N LEU A 61 8.96 1.32 -12.63
CA LEU A 61 7.72 1.43 -13.39
C LEU A 61 6.88 2.58 -12.83
N GLU A 62 6.16 3.29 -13.70
CA GLU A 62 5.22 4.34 -13.33
C GLU A 62 3.92 4.15 -14.11
N ILE A 63 2.79 4.38 -13.44
CA ILE A 63 1.45 4.35 -14.04
C ILE A 63 0.76 5.70 -13.83
N ASP A 64 -0.34 5.96 -14.54
CA ASP A 64 -0.97 7.28 -14.49
C ASP A 64 -1.57 7.57 -13.11
N TRP A 65 -2.37 6.64 -12.59
CA TRP A 65 -2.91 6.72 -11.23
C TRP A 65 -2.58 5.47 -10.44
N VAL A 66 -2.18 5.63 -9.19
CA VAL A 66 -1.89 4.51 -8.30
C VAL A 66 -2.73 4.58 -7.04
N GLY A 67 -3.35 3.46 -6.66
CA GLY A 67 -3.93 3.25 -5.34
C GLY A 67 -2.89 2.65 -4.41
N VAL A 68 -2.39 3.41 -3.44
CA VAL A 68 -1.46 2.91 -2.42
C VAL A 68 -2.27 2.38 -1.25
N CYS A 69 -2.24 1.07 -1.05
CA CYS A 69 -2.89 0.40 0.07
C CYS A 69 -1.92 0.35 1.26
N TRP A 70 -2.24 1.10 2.31
CA TRP A 70 -1.37 1.32 3.47
C TRP A 70 -1.72 0.37 4.62
N ASP A 71 -0.72 -0.28 5.22
CA ASP A 71 -0.94 -1.19 6.35
C ASP A 71 -0.18 -0.76 7.61
N ALA A 72 -0.56 -1.35 8.74
CA ALA A 72 -0.05 -1.07 10.07
C ALA A 72 1.43 -1.51 10.29
N ASN A 73 2.12 -2.01 9.26
CA ASN A 73 3.56 -2.30 9.32
C ASN A 73 4.42 -1.04 9.29
N PHE A 74 3.87 0.08 8.81
CA PHE A 74 4.46 1.40 8.94
C PHE A 74 3.38 2.37 9.36
N ARG A 75 3.34 2.73 10.64
CA ARG A 75 2.22 3.50 11.19
C ARG A 75 2.70 4.63 12.07
N PHE A 76 1.88 5.67 12.15
CA PHE A 76 2.20 6.88 12.88
C PHE A 76 1.63 6.78 14.30
N GLU A 77 2.50 6.81 15.30
CA GLU A 77 2.14 6.70 16.71
C GLU A 77 2.91 7.77 17.49
N ASN A 78 2.24 8.49 18.39
CA ASN A 78 2.88 9.46 19.31
C ASN A 78 3.77 10.52 18.61
N GLY A 79 3.41 10.93 17.40
CA GLY A 79 4.17 11.93 16.64
C GLY A 79 5.33 11.37 15.81
N GLU A 80 5.52 10.06 15.77
CA GLU A 80 6.61 9.42 15.04
C GLU A 80 6.11 8.26 14.16
N TRP A 81 6.81 8.03 13.05
CA TRP A 81 6.60 6.87 12.21
C TRP A 81 7.32 5.67 12.79
N ILE A 82 6.57 4.64 13.18
CA ILE A 82 7.08 3.41 13.76
C ILE A 82 6.92 2.26 12.77
N THR A 83 7.91 1.38 12.74
CA THR A 83 7.96 0.22 11.85
C THR A 83 7.74 -1.07 12.62
N TYR A 84 6.92 -1.94 12.05
CA TYR A 84 6.57 -3.23 12.63
C TYR A 84 6.71 -4.34 11.59
N ASN A 85 7.01 -5.54 12.09
CA ASN A 85 6.88 -6.78 11.35
C ASN A 85 5.75 -7.60 11.97
N PHE A 86 4.87 -8.15 11.14
CA PHE A 86 3.83 -9.06 11.61
C PHE A 86 4.32 -10.50 11.52
N SER A 87 4.27 -11.22 12.64
CA SER A 87 4.67 -12.62 12.73
C SER A 87 3.71 -13.41 13.60
N GLY A 88 3.23 -14.55 13.08
CA GLY A 88 2.17 -15.33 13.71
C GLY A 88 0.88 -14.53 13.81
N SER A 89 0.58 -14.03 15.00
CA SER A 89 -0.59 -13.19 15.31
C SER A 89 -0.22 -11.87 16.00
N LYS A 90 1.03 -11.43 15.90
CA LYS A 90 1.55 -10.28 16.65
C LYS A 90 2.37 -9.34 15.79
N TRP A 91 2.22 -8.05 16.08
CA TRP A 91 3.13 -7.02 15.63
C TRP A 91 4.37 -6.97 16.52
N GLN A 92 5.54 -6.95 15.90
CA GLN A 92 6.83 -6.82 16.56
C GLN A 92 7.51 -5.56 16.04
N SER A 93 7.84 -4.64 16.94
CA SER A 93 8.56 -3.42 16.57
C SER A 93 9.93 -3.76 15.98
N VAL A 94 10.25 -3.18 14.84
CA VAL A 94 11.52 -3.42 14.13
C VAL A 94 12.60 -2.57 14.78
N ARG A 95 13.60 -3.19 15.40
CA ARG A 95 14.71 -2.48 16.07
C ARG A 95 15.93 -2.25 15.19
N ASP A 96 16.07 -3.06 14.15
CA ASP A 96 17.20 -2.98 13.22
C ASP A 96 17.02 -1.80 12.26
N LEU A 97 17.94 -0.84 12.31
CA LEU A 97 17.82 0.43 11.57
C LEU A 97 17.75 0.23 10.06
N GLU A 98 18.46 -0.75 9.50
CA GLU A 98 18.42 -1.02 8.07
C GLU A 98 17.05 -1.56 7.65
N ARG A 99 16.44 -2.45 8.45
CA ARG A 99 15.06 -2.89 8.24
C ARG A 99 14.05 -1.77 8.43
N GLN A 100 14.24 -0.86 9.39
CA GLN A 100 13.36 0.30 9.55
C GLN A 100 13.39 1.18 8.29
N LYS A 101 14.60 1.52 7.82
CA LYS A 101 14.80 2.29 6.57
C LYS A 101 14.20 1.57 5.37
N TYR A 102 14.35 0.25 5.30
CA TYR A 102 13.75 -0.55 4.23
C TYR A 102 12.23 -0.39 4.20
N ILE A 103 11.54 -0.52 5.35
CA ILE A 103 10.09 -0.36 5.41
C ILE A 103 9.69 1.08 5.05
N ALA A 104 10.34 2.10 5.61
CA ALA A 104 10.03 3.49 5.25
C ALA A 104 10.27 3.76 3.75
N ASN A 105 11.31 3.16 3.17
CA ASN A 105 11.65 3.31 1.76
C ASN A 105 10.65 2.59 0.84
N SER A 106 10.02 1.49 1.26
CA SER A 106 8.97 0.85 0.45
C SER A 106 7.82 1.84 0.23
N TYR A 107 7.32 2.48 1.28
CA TYR A 107 6.28 3.51 1.16
C TYR A 107 6.71 4.70 0.31
N ARG A 108 7.96 5.17 0.41
CA ARG A 108 8.50 6.20 -0.49
C ARG A 108 8.47 5.75 -1.97
N VAL A 109 8.80 4.49 -2.26
CA VAL A 109 8.73 3.95 -3.63
C VAL A 109 7.28 3.92 -4.10
N LEU A 110 6.35 3.38 -3.30
CA LEU A 110 4.93 3.24 -3.65
C LEU A 110 4.28 4.60 -3.93
N LEU A 111 4.50 5.59 -3.06
CA LEU A 111 3.95 6.95 -3.20
C LEU A 111 4.45 7.71 -4.42
N THR A 112 5.53 7.25 -5.07
CA THR A 112 6.11 7.90 -6.25
C THR A 112 5.79 7.18 -7.56
N ARG A 113 4.89 6.18 -7.56
CA ARG A 113 4.55 5.40 -8.76
C ARG A 113 3.47 6.03 -9.65
N GLY A 114 2.69 6.97 -9.11
CA GLY A 114 1.64 7.68 -9.85
C GLY A 114 2.18 8.91 -10.57
N ARG A 115 2.00 8.99 -11.90
CA ARG A 115 2.41 10.14 -12.74
C ARG A 115 1.43 11.31 -12.68
N GLN A 116 0.14 11.00 -12.65
CA GLN A 116 -0.94 11.98 -12.61
C GLN A 116 -1.46 12.17 -11.19
N GLY A 117 -1.51 11.10 -10.40
CA GLY A 117 -1.91 11.20 -9.00
C GLY A 117 -1.83 9.89 -8.24
N VAL A 118 -2.06 10.01 -6.93
CA VAL A 118 -2.04 8.92 -5.97
C VAL A 118 -3.33 8.98 -5.16
N VAL A 119 -4.00 7.85 -5.00
CA VAL A 119 -5.07 7.64 -4.01
C VAL A 119 -4.49 6.77 -2.91
N ILE A 120 -4.65 7.17 -1.65
CA ILE A 120 -4.15 6.38 -0.52
C ILE A 120 -5.34 5.74 0.18
N PHE A 121 -5.32 4.41 0.25
CA PHE A 121 -6.29 3.64 1.01
C PHE A 121 -5.69 3.31 2.39
N VAL A 122 -6.38 3.74 3.44
CA VAL A 122 -6.10 3.39 4.83
C VAL A 122 -7.30 2.60 5.35
N PRO A 123 -7.14 1.33 5.78
CA PRO A 123 -8.24 0.53 6.33
C PRO A 123 -8.87 1.17 7.57
N GLU A 124 -10.18 0.97 7.75
CA GLU A 124 -10.80 1.09 9.06
C GLU A 124 -10.38 -0.13 9.89
N GLY A 125 -9.66 0.11 10.99
CA GLY A 125 -9.32 -0.97 11.91
C GLY A 125 -10.56 -1.53 12.61
N ASP A 126 -10.39 -2.68 13.26
CA ASP A 126 -11.45 -3.40 13.96
C ASP A 126 -10.98 -3.77 15.37
N ASP A 127 -11.56 -3.11 16.38
CA ASP A 127 -11.20 -3.31 17.78
C ASP A 127 -11.55 -4.72 18.31
N ALA A 128 -12.41 -5.47 17.61
CA ALA A 128 -12.65 -6.88 17.93
C ALA A 128 -11.50 -7.78 17.43
N ASP A 129 -10.71 -7.31 16.46
CA ASP A 129 -9.52 -7.98 15.94
C ASP A 129 -8.24 -7.31 16.46
N LEU A 130 -7.68 -7.91 17.51
CA LEU A 130 -6.45 -7.43 18.17
C LEU A 130 -5.23 -7.29 17.25
N THR A 131 -5.28 -7.84 16.03
CA THR A 131 -4.20 -7.70 15.05
C THR A 131 -4.33 -6.46 14.17
N ARG A 132 -5.47 -5.75 14.22
CA ARG A 132 -5.76 -4.57 13.42
C ARG A 132 -6.72 -3.56 14.12
N PRO A 133 -6.57 -3.26 15.42
CA PRO A 133 -7.40 -2.26 16.10
C PRO A 133 -7.37 -0.92 15.38
N SER A 134 -8.45 -0.13 15.49
CA SER A 134 -8.60 1.16 14.80
C SER A 134 -7.41 2.10 15.07
N SER A 135 -6.91 2.08 16.31
CA SER A 135 -5.74 2.86 16.72
C SER A 135 -4.46 2.64 15.90
N PHE A 136 -4.32 1.52 15.18
CA PHE A 136 -3.16 1.29 14.30
C PHE A 136 -3.25 2.06 12.98
N TYR A 137 -4.45 2.44 12.55
CA TYR A 137 -4.72 3.10 11.28
C TYR A 137 -5.09 4.57 11.46
N ASP A 138 -5.76 4.92 12.57
CA ASP A 138 -6.18 6.30 12.87
C ASP A 138 -5.00 7.28 12.79
N GLY A 139 -3.85 6.93 13.38
CA GLY A 139 -2.67 7.79 13.33
C GLY A 139 -2.12 8.00 11.92
N ILE A 140 -2.23 7.00 11.04
CA ILE A 140 -1.86 7.12 9.61
C ILE A 140 -2.82 8.09 8.94
N TYR A 141 -4.12 7.87 9.09
CA TYR A 141 -5.17 8.68 8.48
C TYR A 141 -5.05 10.16 8.91
N GLU A 142 -4.97 10.42 10.22
CA GLU A 142 -4.86 11.77 10.76
C GLU A 142 -3.59 12.48 10.29
N PHE A 143 -2.45 11.77 10.22
CA PHE A 143 -1.23 12.33 9.67
C PHE A 143 -1.42 12.73 8.20
N LEU A 144 -1.98 11.85 7.36
CA LEU A 144 -2.20 12.14 5.95
C LEU A 144 -3.16 13.32 5.74
N LYS A 145 -4.25 13.40 6.52
CA LYS A 145 -5.16 14.56 6.52
C LYS A 145 -4.43 15.84 6.93
N SER A 146 -3.55 15.77 7.94
CA SER A 146 -2.75 16.92 8.38
C SER A 146 -1.77 17.43 7.30
N CYS A 147 -1.37 16.56 6.35
CA CYS A 147 -0.58 16.94 5.18
C CYS A 147 -1.41 17.65 4.09
N GLY A 148 -2.73 17.82 4.28
CA GLY A 148 -3.63 18.43 3.30
C GLY A 148 -4.16 17.46 2.24
N ILE A 149 -4.06 16.15 2.49
CA ILE A 149 -4.66 15.15 1.59
C ILE A 149 -6.18 15.17 1.80
N GLU A 150 -6.92 15.38 0.70
CA GLU A 150 -8.39 15.37 0.71
C GLU A 150 -8.91 13.93 0.77
N GLU A 151 -10.00 13.75 1.52
CA GLU A 151 -10.74 12.49 1.60
C GLU A 151 -11.83 12.48 0.55
N ILE A 152 -12.06 11.32 -0.07
CA ILE A 152 -12.95 11.13 -1.23
C ILE A 152 -14.13 10.22 -0.92
#